data_AF-A0A161RAY9-F1
#
_entry.id   AF-A0A161RAY9-F1
#
_cell.length_a   1.000
_cell.length_b   1.000
_cell.length_c   1.000
_cell.angle_alpha   90.00
_cell.angle_beta   90.00
_cell.angle_gamma   90.00
#
_symmetry.space_group_name_H-M   'P 1'
#
loop_
_entity.id
_entity.type
_entity.pdbx_description
1 polymer ?
#
loop_
_entity_poly.entity_id
_entity_poly.type
_entity_poly.pdbx_seq_one_letter_code
_entity_poly.pdbx_strand_id
1 'polypeptide(L)'
;MRPVLRLAAAALAVSLVACSKVTPANFDKINNGMSRQDVTAILGAPDEASGASLLGLSGGSATWRDGRTTITVQFINDKVVGKSLDSSGN
;
A
#
# COMPACT_ATOMS: atom_id res chain seq x y z
N MET A 1 -0.27 42.55 -21.09
CA MET A 1 -0.77 41.15 -21.10
C MET A 1 0.39 40.23 -20.78
N ARG A 2 0.28 39.47 -19.69
CA ARG A 2 1.36 38.65 -19.12
C ARG A 2 1.57 37.39 -19.97
N PRO A 3 2.81 37.04 -20.38
CA PRO A 3 3.05 35.86 -21.19
C PRO A 3 2.80 34.60 -20.35
N VAL A 4 1.85 33.78 -20.80
CA VAL A 4 1.55 32.49 -20.17
C VAL A 4 2.59 31.49 -20.68
N LEU A 5 3.64 31.28 -19.88
CA LEU A 5 4.71 30.34 -20.17
C LEU A 5 4.18 28.91 -20.07
N ARG A 6 3.89 28.28 -21.22
CA ARG A 6 3.71 26.84 -21.32
C ARG A 6 5.08 26.17 -21.41
N LEU A 7 5.52 25.49 -20.36
CA LEU A 7 6.51 24.42 -20.48
C LEU A 7 5.96 23.15 -19.85
N ALA A 8 5.66 22.20 -20.73
CA ALA A 8 5.36 20.82 -20.41
C ALA A 8 6.62 20.17 -19.80
N ALA A 9 6.52 19.72 -18.55
CA ALA A 9 7.47 18.76 -17.99
C ALA A 9 6.82 17.37 -18.11
N ALA A 10 7.11 16.69 -19.21
CA ALA A 10 6.81 15.28 -19.37
C ALA A 10 7.68 14.49 -18.38
N ALA A 11 7.10 14.08 -17.25
CA ALA A 11 7.74 13.12 -16.37
C ALA A 11 7.79 11.77 -17.09
N LEU A 12 8.99 11.40 -17.52
CA LEU A 12 9.30 10.13 -18.15
C LEU A 12 9.04 9.02 -17.12
N ALA A 13 7.88 8.37 -17.21
CA ALA A 13 7.54 7.20 -16.43
C ALA A 13 8.47 6.04 -16.85
N VAL A 14 9.55 5.84 -16.11
CA VAL A 14 10.34 4.62 -16.18
C VAL A 14 9.48 3.51 -15.60
N SER A 15 8.77 2.78 -16.45
CA SER A 15 8.07 1.56 -16.07
C SER A 15 9.11 0.49 -15.75
N LEU A 16 9.59 0.50 -14.51
CA LEU A 16 10.21 -0.69 -13.92
C LEU A 16 9.14 -1.78 -14.00
N VAL A 17 9.50 -2.91 -14.62
CA VAL A 17 8.73 -4.15 -14.50
C VAL A 17 8.73 -4.51 -13.01
N ALA A 18 7.71 -4.04 -12.29
CA ALA A 18 7.56 -4.31 -10.88
C ALA A 18 7.26 -5.79 -10.74
N CYS A 19 8.26 -6.58 -10.32
CA CYS A 19 7.99 -7.92 -9.84
C CYS A 19 7.04 -7.77 -8.65
N SER A 20 5.77 -8.07 -8.87
CA SER A 20 4.74 -7.83 -7.87
C SER A 20 5.06 -8.57 -6.58
N LYS A 21 5.09 -7.83 -5.47
CA LYS A 21 5.22 -8.39 -4.14
C LYS A 21 3.85 -8.75 -3.54
N VAL A 22 2.76 -8.41 -4.21
CA VAL A 22 1.39 -8.66 -3.77
C VAL A 22 1.00 -10.08 -4.13
N THR A 23 1.42 -11.05 -3.31
CA THR A 23 1.21 -12.48 -3.54
C THR A 23 0.72 -13.17 -2.26
N PRO A 24 0.03 -14.32 -2.35
CA PRO A 24 -0.36 -15.10 -1.18
C PRO A 24 0.84 -15.47 -0.28
N ALA A 25 1.99 -15.82 -0.88
CA ALA A 25 3.20 -16.18 -0.13
C ALA A 25 3.77 -15.01 0.69
N ASN A 26 3.65 -13.77 0.21
CA ASN A 26 4.05 -12.59 0.98
C ASN A 26 2.97 -12.17 1.99
N PHE A 27 1.68 -12.37 1.67
CA PHE A 27 0.59 -12.20 2.61
C PHE A 27 0.76 -13.09 3.85
N ASP A 28 1.19 -14.34 3.68
CA ASP A 28 1.39 -15.29 4.79
C ASP A 28 2.50 -14.86 5.75
N LYS A 29 3.50 -14.11 5.25
CA LYS A 29 4.58 -13.57 6.08
C LYS A 29 4.10 -12.46 7.03
N ILE A 30 2.99 -11.81 6.74
CA ILE A 30 2.45 -10.73 7.56
C ILE A 30 1.76 -11.30 8.79
N ASN A 31 2.21 -10.88 9.98
CA ASN A 31 1.66 -11.34 11.24
C ASN A 31 1.14 -10.16 12.08
N ASN A 32 0.20 -10.44 12.98
CA ASN A 32 -0.25 -9.47 13.96
C ASN A 32 0.93 -8.94 14.78
N GLY A 33 0.93 -7.65 15.09
CA GLY A 33 2.02 -6.98 15.81
C GLY A 33 3.22 -6.57 14.95
N MET A 34 3.27 -6.93 13.66
CA MET A 34 4.25 -6.34 12.73
C MET A 34 4.05 -4.83 12.62
N SER A 35 5.15 -4.08 12.42
CA SER A 35 5.03 -2.66 12.14
C SER A 35 4.57 -2.42 10.70
N ARG A 36 4.01 -1.24 10.42
CA ARG A 36 3.75 -0.79 9.05
C ARG A 36 5.00 -0.85 8.17
N GLN A 37 6.17 -0.57 8.73
CA GLN A 37 7.44 -0.63 7.99
C GLN A 37 7.82 -2.05 7.60
N ASP A 38 7.60 -3.03 8.49
CA ASP A 38 7.86 -4.45 8.18
C ASP A 38 6.94 -4.94 7.06
N VAL A 39 5.66 -4.56 7.09
CA VAL A 39 4.71 -4.88 6.02
C VAL A 39 5.13 -4.25 4.69
N THR A 40 5.56 -2.99 4.71
CA THR A 40 6.08 -2.30 3.52
C THR A 40 7.36 -2.94 2.98
N ALA A 41 8.22 -3.52 3.84
CA ALA A 41 9.38 -4.27 3.37
C ALA A 41 8.98 -5.54 2.61
N ILE A 42 7.90 -6.20 3.05
CA ILE A 42 7.36 -7.43 2.46
C ILE A 42 6.60 -7.14 1.15
N LEU A 43 5.67 -6.18 1.16
CA LEU A 43 4.74 -5.91 0.05
C LEU A 43 5.13 -4.72 -0.84
N GLY A 44 6.09 -3.89 -0.42
CA GLY A 44 6.35 -2.60 -1.05
C GLY A 44 5.42 -1.50 -0.55
N ALA A 45 5.43 -0.35 -1.23
CA ALA A 45 4.53 0.76 -0.90
C ALA A 45 3.07 0.38 -1.17
N PRO A 46 2.12 0.77 -0.30
CA PRO A 46 0.70 0.54 -0.54
C PRO A 46 0.18 1.44 -1.67
N ASP A 47 -0.84 0.95 -2.38
CA ASP A 47 -1.56 1.73 -3.39
C ASP A 47 -2.50 2.74 -2.72
N GLU A 48 -3.13 2.32 -1.62
CA GLU A 48 -4.00 3.17 -0.82
C GLU A 48 -3.65 3.04 0.66
N ALA A 49 -3.63 4.16 1.36
CA ALA A 49 -3.49 4.18 2.81
C ALA A 49 -4.50 5.17 3.39
N SER A 50 -5.27 4.69 4.36
CA SER A 50 -6.26 5.47 5.10
C SER A 50 -5.89 5.42 6.57
N GLY A 51 -5.98 6.55 7.27
CA GLY A 51 -5.68 6.59 8.69
C GLY A 51 -6.21 7.84 9.36
N ALA A 52 -6.52 7.71 10.64
CA ALA A 52 -6.93 8.80 11.50
C ALA A 52 -6.38 8.56 12.91
N SER A 53 -6.00 9.63 13.59
CA SER A 53 -5.63 9.59 14.99
C SER A 53 -6.79 10.15 15.81
N LEU A 54 -7.37 9.33 16.68
CA LEU A 54 -8.45 9.71 17.59
C LEU A 54 -8.05 9.38 19.03
N LEU A 55 -8.16 10.36 19.92
CA LEU A 55 -7.90 10.19 21.36
C LEU A 55 -6.51 9.57 21.66
N GLY A 56 -5.48 9.92 20.88
CA GLY A 56 -4.12 9.39 21.04
C GLY A 56 -3.90 7.99 20.47
N LEU A 57 -4.92 7.36 19.89
CA LEU A 57 -4.81 6.09 19.16
C LEU A 57 -4.77 6.38 17.65
N SER A 58 -3.71 5.89 16.99
CA SER A 58 -3.55 6.02 15.55
C SER A 58 -4.04 4.76 14.87
N GLY A 59 -5.17 4.84 14.17
CA GLY A 59 -5.79 3.71 13.48
C GLY A 59 -5.81 3.92 11.98
N GLY A 60 -5.76 2.85 11.20
CA GLY A 60 -5.88 2.95 9.76
C GLY A 60 -5.80 1.62 9.04
N SER A 61 -5.91 1.67 7.72
CA SER A 61 -5.68 0.54 6.83
C SER A 61 -4.74 0.93 5.71
N ALA A 62 -4.09 -0.06 5.12
CA ALA A 62 -3.40 0.09 3.85
C ALA A 62 -3.77 -1.07 2.94
N THR A 63 -3.86 -0.78 1.64
CA THR A 63 -4.29 -1.70 0.60
C THR A 63 -3.21 -1.77 -0.48
N TRP A 64 -2.87 -3.00 -0.86
CA TRP A 64 -1.99 -3.31 -1.98
C TRP A 64 -2.81 -4.06 -3.03
N ARG A 65 -2.68 -3.69 -4.29
CA ARG A 65 -3.40 -4.28 -5.42
C ARG A 65 -2.43 -4.61 -6.53
N ASP A 66 -2.52 -5.85 -7.00
CA ASP A 66 -1.84 -6.29 -8.21
C ASP A 66 -2.74 -7.22 -9.01
N GLY A 67 -3.14 -6.79 -10.20
CA GLY A 67 -4.08 -7.51 -11.04
C GLY A 67 -5.37 -7.90 -10.32
N ARG A 68 -5.55 -9.20 -10.06
CA ARG A 68 -6.73 -9.76 -9.38
C ARG A 68 -6.52 -10.03 -7.90
N THR A 69 -5.36 -9.68 -7.34
CA THR A 69 -5.02 -9.90 -5.94
C THR A 69 -5.01 -8.58 -5.21
N THR A 70 -5.78 -8.51 -4.12
CA THR A 70 -5.82 -7.36 -3.21
C THR A 70 -5.48 -7.82 -1.80
N ILE A 71 -4.52 -7.16 -1.15
CA ILE A 71 -4.19 -7.37 0.26
C ILE A 71 -4.56 -6.10 1.01
N THR A 72 -5.35 -6.23 2.07
CA THR A 72 -5.68 -5.11 2.97
C THR A 72 -5.17 -5.43 4.37
N VAL A 73 -4.41 -4.52 4.96
CA VAL A 73 -3.88 -4.67 6.33
C VAL A 73 -4.42 -3.53 7.20
N GLN A 74 -4.93 -3.86 8.38
CA GLN A 74 -5.39 -2.89 9.38
C GLN A 74 -4.32 -2.69 10.45
N PHE A 75 -4.10 -1.44 10.81
CA PHE A 75 -3.12 -0.99 11.77
C PHE A 75 -3.77 -0.22 12.92
N ILE A 76 -3.32 -0.49 14.14
CA ILE A 76 -3.58 0.33 15.33
C ILE A 76 -2.24 0.57 16.02
N ASN A 77 -1.93 1.83 16.34
CA ASN A 77 -0.63 2.26 16.87
C ASN A 77 0.54 1.71 16.04
N ASP A 78 0.42 1.81 14.72
CA ASP A 78 1.37 1.32 13.71
C ASP A 78 1.65 -0.19 13.72
N LYS A 79 0.79 -0.97 14.40
CA LYS A 79 0.90 -2.42 14.51
C LYS A 79 -0.23 -3.13 13.79
N VAL A 80 0.08 -4.21 13.08
CA VAL A 80 -0.92 -5.04 12.40
C VAL A 80 -1.89 -5.63 13.43
N VAL A 81 -3.17 -5.39 13.23
CA VAL A 81 -4.26 -5.98 14.02
C VAL A 81 -5.18 -6.89 13.19
N GLY A 82 -5.10 -6.78 11.87
CA GLY A 82 -5.89 -7.57 10.94
C GLY A 82 -5.30 -7.54 9.53
N LYS A 83 -5.58 -8.59 8.77
CA LYS A 83 -5.21 -8.72 7.36
C LYS A 83 -6.28 -9.49 6.59
N SER A 84 -6.52 -9.11 5.34
CA SER A 84 -7.35 -9.86 4.40
C SER A 84 -6.68 -9.95 3.03
N LEU A 85 -6.92 -11.06 2.34
CA LEU A 85 -6.52 -11.27 0.95
C LEU A 85 -7.77 -11.60 0.14
N ASP A 86 -8.01 -10.82 -0.90
CA ASP A 86 -9.01 -11.09 -1.91
C ASP A 86 -8.30 -11.48 -3.21
N SER A 87 -8.66 -12.64 -3.76
CA SER A 87 -8.20 -13.06 -5.07
C SER A 87 -9.36 -13.62 -5.85
N SER A 88 -9.78 -12.92 -6.90
CA SER A 88 -10.83 -13.40 -7.80
C SER A 88 -10.28 -14.52 -8.67
N GLY A 89 -10.45 -15.77 -8.24
CA GLY A 89 -10.26 -16.98 -9.05
C GLY A 89 -11.51 -17.27 -9.86
N ASN A 90 -11.38 -17.40 -11.17
CA ASN A 90 -12.39 -17.99 -12.04
C ASN A 90 -12.17 -19.51 -12.12
#